data_AF-A0A949GL70-F1
#
_entry.id   AF-A0A949GL70-F1
#
_cell.length_a   1.000
_cell.length_b   1.000
_cell.length_c   1.000
_cell.angle_alpha   90.00
_cell.angle_beta   90.00
_cell.angle_gamma   90.00
#
_symmetry.space_group_name_H-M   'P 1'
#
loop_
_entity.id
_entity.type
_entity.pdbx_description
1 polymer ?
#
loop_
_entity_poly.entity_id
_entity_poly.type
_entity_poly.pdbx_seq_one_letter_code
_entity_poly.pdbx_strand_id
1 'polypeptide(L)' 'MSEPQHLDVRALPPPQRHALIFEACGKLETGDAVLLVNDHDPKPLYYQFEAEYPGRFSWDYVESGPDVWKVRIGRKQAA' A
#
# COMPACT_ATOMS: atom_id res chain seq x y z
N MET A 1 -15.61 -8.83 6.53
CA MET A 1 -14.40 -8.24 5.94
C MET A 1 -14.44 -6.77 6.29
N SER A 2 -13.49 -6.29 7.10
CA SER A 2 -13.42 -4.89 7.49
C SER A 2 -13.10 -4.02 6.28
N GLU A 3 -13.68 -2.83 6.22
CA GLU A 3 -13.34 -1.85 5.19
C GLU A 3 -11.87 -1.41 5.36
N PRO A 4 -11.04 -1.47 4.31
CA PRO A 4 -9.64 -1.11 4.44
C PRO A 4 -9.49 0.37 4.77
N GLN A 5 -8.57 0.69 5.68
CA GLN A 5 -8.27 2.08 6.03
C GLN A 5 -7.73 2.81 4.80
N HIS A 6 -8.26 4.00 4.50
CA HIS A 6 -7.78 4.83 3.40
C HIS A 6 -6.50 5.56 3.81
N LEU A 7 -5.45 5.37 3.02
CA LEU A 7 -4.17 6.06 3.16
C LEU A 7 -3.94 6.94 1.93
N ASP A 8 -4.44 8.18 1.99
CA ASP A 8 -4.22 9.17 0.92
C ASP A 8 -2.92 9.93 1.16
N VAL A 9 -1.95 9.73 0.27
CA VAL A 9 -0.61 10.33 0.38
C VAL A 9 -0.39 11.46 -0.61
N ARG A 10 -1.39 11.82 -1.42
CA ARG A 10 -1.26 12.83 -2.49
C ARG A 10 -0.89 14.22 -1.94
N ALA A 11 -1.40 14.55 -0.75
CA ALA A 11 -1.11 15.80 -0.06
C ALA A 11 0.27 15.82 0.63
N LEU A 12 0.96 14.68 0.73
CA LEU A 12 2.23 14.58 1.43
C LEU A 12 3.43 14.81 0.49
N PRO A 13 4.52 15.41 0.98
CA PRO A 13 5.77 15.49 0.24
C PRO A 13 6.32 14.08 -0.10
N PRO A 14 6.89 13.85 -1.30
CA PRO A 14 7.39 12.54 -1.72
C PRO A 14 8.29 11.81 -0.72
N PRO A 15 9.24 12.47 -0.01
CA PRO A 15 10.09 11.79 0.96
C PRO A 15 9.35 11.18 2.15
N GLN A 16 8.17 11.70 2.49
CA GLN A 16 7.39 11.25 3.65
C GLN A 16 6.45 10.08 3.29
N ARG A 17 6.06 9.97 2.01
CA ARG A 17 5.07 8.98 1.55
C ARG A 17 5.51 7.56 1.85
N HIS A 18 6.75 7.21 1.48
CA HIS A 18 7.25 5.84 1.67
C HIS A 18 7.26 5.43 3.14
N ALA A 19 7.86 6.25 4.02
CA ALA A 19 7.93 5.94 5.44
C ALA A 19 6.55 5.70 6.06
N LEU A 20 5.57 6.57 5.74
CA LEU A 20 4.21 6.44 6.22
C LEU A 20 3.52 5.16 5.70
N ILE A 21 3.70 4.83 4.41
CA ILE A 21 3.10 3.63 3.82
C ILE A 21 3.69 2.36 4.44
N PHE A 22 5.00 2.29 4.61
CA PHE A 22 5.64 1.15 5.29
C PHE A 22 5.21 1.02 6.74
N GLU A 23 5.11 2.13 7.47
CA GLU A 23 4.62 2.14 8.84
C GLU A 23 3.17 1.65 8.94
N ALA A 24 2.28 2.17 8.07
CA ALA A 24 0.88 1.78 8.04
C ALA A 24 0.72 0.29 7.71
N CYS A 25 1.41 -0.20 6.67
CA CYS A 25 1.40 -1.62 6.30
C CYS A 25 2.03 -2.51 7.37
N GLY A 26 3.07 -2.03 8.06
CA GLY A 26 3.75 -2.75 9.14
C GLY A 26 2.88 -2.98 10.37
N LYS A 27 1.86 -2.13 10.58
CA LYS A 27 0.88 -2.25 11.67
C LYS A 27 -0.32 -3.14 11.35
N LEU A 28 -0.44 -3.61 10.09
CA LEU A 28 -1.57 -4.45 9.70
C LEU A 28 -1.50 -5.82 10.37
N GLU A 29 -2.62 -6.23 10.95
CA GLU A 29 -2.82 -7.62 11.33
C GLU A 29 -3.05 -8.48 10.08
N THR A 30 -2.81 -9.77 10.22
CA THR A 30 -3.00 -10.73 9.14
C THR A 30 -4.46 -10.74 8.67
N GLY A 31 -4.68 -10.50 7.37
CA GLY A 31 -6.01 -10.39 6.77
C GLY A 31 -6.54 -8.95 6.67
N ASP A 32 -5.90 -7.99 7.34
CA ASP A 32 -6.22 -6.57 7.19
C ASP A 32 -5.54 -5.97 5.95
N ALA A 33 -6.04 -4.82 5.53
CA ALA A 33 -5.52 -4.08 4.40
C ALA A 33 -5.67 -2.57 4.56
N VAL A 34 -4.80 -1.82 3.88
CA VAL A 34 -4.97 -0.40 3.62
C VAL A 34 -5.32 -0.17 2.15
N LEU A 35 -6.07 0.88 1.86
CA LEU A 35 -6.26 1.40 0.50
C LEU A 35 -5.36 2.62 0.31
N LEU A 36 -4.22 2.42 -0.34
CA LEU A 36 -3.31 3.47 -0.74
C LEU A 36 -3.94 4.29 -1.88
N VAL A 37 -3.99 5.61 -1.73
CA VAL A 37 -4.37 6.56 -2.79
C VAL A 37 -3.16 7.43 -3.12
N ASN A 38 -2.69 7.36 -4.37
CA ASN A 38 -1.50 8.06 -4.85
C ASN A 38 -1.78 8.83 -6.16
N ASP A 39 -0.92 9.80 -6.46
CA ASP A 39 -1.01 10.66 -7.66
C ASP A 39 -0.25 10.07 -8.87
N HIS A 40 0.43 8.94 -8.71
CA HIS A 40 1.12 8.19 -9.76
C HIS A 40 1.14 6.69 -9.45
N ASP A 41 1.54 5.87 -10.42
CA ASP A 41 1.66 4.42 -10.24
C ASP A 41 2.68 4.07 -9.13
N PRO A 42 2.27 3.44 -8.03
CA PRO A 42 3.16 3.04 -6.94
C PRO A 42 3.97 1.76 -7.25
N LYS A 43 4.10 1.34 -8.51
CA LYS A 43 4.87 0.16 -8.92
C LYS A 43 6.31 0.09 -8.36
N PRO A 44 7.11 1.18 -8.28
CA PRO A 44 8.41 1.13 -7.62
C PRO A 44 8.32 0.72 -6.14
N LEU A 45 7.28 1.19 -5.44
CA LEU A 45 7.02 0.86 -4.04
C LEU A 45 6.66 -0.63 -3.88
N TYR A 46 5.86 -1.20 -4.80
CA TYR A 46 5.58 -2.64 -4.82
C TYR A 46 6.87 -3.48 -4.83
N TYR A 47 7.82 -3.15 -5.71
CA TYR A 47 9.09 -3.87 -5.78
C TYR A 47 9.91 -3.72 -4.49
N GLN A 48 9.84 -2.56 -3.83
CA GLN A 48 10.49 -2.36 -2.54
C GLN A 48 9.86 -3.25 -1.45
N PHE A 49 8.54 -3.37 -1.42
CA PHE A 49 7.84 -4.27 -0.51
C PHE A 49 8.23 -5.74 -0.73
N GLU A 50 8.30 -6.19 -1.99
CA GLU A 50 8.72 -7.56 -2.31
C GLU A 50 10.20 -7.81 -1.98
N ALA A 51 11.06 -6.80 -2.07
CA ALA A 51 12.47 -6.92 -1.69
C ALA A 51 12.68 -6.98 -0.16
N GLU A 52 12.00 -6.11 0.60
CA GLU A 52 12.14 -6.04 2.06
C GLU A 52 11.31 -7.09 2.80
N TYR A 53 10.14 -7.44 2.26
CA TYR A 53 9.15 -8.32 2.89
C TYR A 53 8.58 -9.34 1.88
N PRO A 54 9.42 -10.24 1.34
CA PRO A 54 9.02 -11.16 0.27
C PRO A 54 7.75 -11.94 0.62
N GLY A 55 6.73 -11.83 -0.23
CA GLY A 55 5.47 -12.56 -0.07
C GLY A 55 4.62 -12.22 1.15
N ARG A 56 4.98 -11.19 1.95
CA ARG A 56 4.20 -10.82 3.16
C ARG A 56 2.99 -9.95 2.87
N PHE A 57 2.95 -9.28 1.72
CA PHE A 57 1.87 -8.35 1.38
C PHE A 57 1.19 -8.74 0.06
N SER A 58 -0.12 -8.51 -0.04
CA SER A 58 -0.86 -8.50 -1.31
C SER A 58 -0.82 -7.10 -1.92
N TRP A 59 -0.99 -7.05 -3.24
CA TRP A 59 -0.93 -5.80 -3.99
C TRP A 59 -1.98 -5.82 -5.10
N ASP A 60 -3.15 -5.26 -4.79
CA ASP A 60 -4.33 -5.35 -5.63
C ASP A 60 -4.70 -3.95 -6.13
N TYR A 61 -4.55 -3.70 -7.43
CA TYR A 61 -4.96 -2.42 -8.02
C TYR A 61 -6.50 -2.33 -8.00
N VAL A 62 -7.01 -1.26 -7.38
CA VAL A 62 -8.43 -0.91 -7.34
C VAL A 62 -8.74 0.14 -8.41
N GLU A 63 -7.80 1.05 -8.67
CA GLU A 63 -7.91 2.07 -9.71
C GLU A 63 -6.52 2.35 -10.29
N SER A 64 -6.43 2.39 -11.62
CA SER A 64 -5.16 2.48 -12.35
C SER A 64 -5.10 3.72 -13.23
N GLY A 65 -5.16 4.91 -12.62
CA GLY A 65 -4.87 6.18 -13.27
C GLY A 65 -5.77 6.57 -14.45
N PRO A 66 -5.44 7.68 -15.15
CA PRO A 66 -4.26 8.54 -14.93
C PRO A 66 -4.41 9.53 -13.77
N ASP A 67 -5.65 9.85 -13.37
CA ASP A 67 -5.91 10.91 -12.38
C ASP A 67 -5.63 10.46 -10.94
N VAL A 68 -5.94 9.19 -10.62
CA VAL A 68 -5.75 8.63 -9.29
C VAL A 68 -5.34 7.16 -9.40
N TRP A 69 -4.40 6.76 -8.54
CA TRP A 69 -4.00 5.37 -8.39
C TRP A 69 -4.44 4.87 -7.02
N LYS A 70 -5.27 3.83 -7.00
CA LYS A 70 -5.72 3.18 -5.77
C LYS A 70 -5.23 1.75 -5.73
N VAL A 71 -4.51 1.41 -4.66
CA VAL A 71 -3.99 0.05 -4.45
C VAL A 71 -4.40 -0.43 -3.08
N ARG A 72 -5.03 -1.59 -3.02
CA ARG A 72 -5.26 -2.30 -1.77
C ARG A 72 -4.00 -3.11 -1.43
N ILE A 73 -3.38 -2.78 -0.31
CA ILE A 73 -2.20 -3.47 0.21
C ILE A 73 -2.64 -4.26 1.44
N GLY A 74 -2.68 -5.59 1.33
CA GLY A 74 -3.12 -6.47 2.41
C GLY A 74 -1.97 -7.20 3.08
N ARG A 75 -2.06 -7.48 4.39
CA ARG A 75 -1.11 -8.35 5.08
C ARG A 75 -1.51 -9.81 4.87
N LYS A 76 -0.64 -10.58 4.22
CA LYS A 76 -0.85 -12.02 3.99
C LYS A 76 -0.62 -12.80 5.28
N GLN A 77 -1.30 -13.94 5.42
CA GLN A 77 -0.92 -14.96 6.39
C GLN A 77 0.53 -15.37 6.10
N ALA A 78 1.37 -15.37 7.13
CA ALA A 78 2.65 -16.07 7.04
C ALA A 78 2.33 -17.55 6.79
N ALA A 79 2.91 -18.12 5.74
CA ALA A 79 2.79 -19.54 5.43
C ALA A 79 3.41 -20.40 6.54
#